data_AF-A0A7K0FRM3-F1
#
_entry.id   AF-A0A7K0FRM3-F1
#
_cell.length_a   1.000
_cell.length_b   1.000
_cell.length_c   1.000
_cell.angle_alpha   90.00
_cell.angle_beta   90.00
_cell.angle_gamma   90.00
#
_symmetry.space_group_name_H-M   'P 1'
#
loop_
_entity.id
_entity.type
_entity.pdbx_description
1 polymer ?
#
loop_
_entity_poly.entity_id
_entity_poly.type
_entity_poly.pdbx_seq_one_letter_code
_entity_poly.pdbx_strand_id
1 'polypeptide(L)'
;MKKIAFTICAKNYIGLAQTLESSIKKHSEDVEFLIFVADEISSSDGLTNLPENVIISKDVLAIPTQQWHEMAFKYDLTEFCTSIKPSCFKYIFKEFNPDVCIYFDPDILTFNSLDIIFNQLNNYSIMVTPHITTIEENYSGSLNERNLLYSGMFNLGFLGLKNDETANIMLDWWAERLKDRCYQNVMENYFTDQKWMDFLPSFFPDELLISTDLGLNVAPWNFYERQLIVEKDGRLNIKHRFKEDIGRQYPLTFIHFSGFNYKAFLNNELIQGNIKNLELPTDFNVAFSEYATELRKSNISKYIDLTYSYNFFSNLSGVSITYRRLYRRLLEDGKIKTNPFDFKNPFYQALKKSGLINKKMVIVDKTNVANVSDTEAKTIKINKLFKIVFKIIGPERFFLLTRLMRLYSKPENHVYLIDEDYLKKFKIRN
;
A
#
# COMPACT_ATOMS: atom_id res chain seq x y z
N MET A 1 9.02 -12.83 27.00
CA MET A 1 8.91 -11.71 26.07
C MET A 1 7.50 -11.73 25.49
N LYS A 2 6.71 -10.69 25.69
CA LYS A 2 5.39 -10.51 25.08
C LYS A 2 5.55 -10.07 23.63
N LYS A 3 5.03 -10.88 22.70
CA LYS A 3 5.17 -10.70 21.26
C LYS A 3 3.79 -10.46 20.65
N ILE A 4 3.64 -9.37 19.90
CA ILE A 4 2.41 -9.10 19.14
C ILE A 4 2.77 -8.97 17.66
N ALA A 5 1.98 -9.59 16.79
CA ALA A 5 1.93 -9.25 15.37
C ALA A 5 0.57 -8.67 15.02
N PHE A 6 0.50 -7.82 14.00
CA PHE A 6 -0.77 -7.29 13.53
C PHE A 6 -0.74 -6.99 12.04
N THR A 7 -1.94 -6.81 11.49
CA THR A 7 -2.13 -6.37 10.11
C THR A 7 -3.22 -5.31 10.03
N ILE A 8 -3.28 -4.58 8.92
CA ILE A 8 -4.30 -3.59 8.62
C ILE A 8 -4.95 -3.96 7.30
N CYS A 9 -6.28 -3.98 7.27
CA CYS A 9 -7.01 -4.33 6.07
C CYS A 9 -8.36 -3.59 5.96
N ALA A 10 -8.91 -3.54 4.75
CA ALA A 10 -10.33 -3.24 4.57
C ALA A 10 -11.16 -4.51 4.88
N LYS A 11 -12.47 -4.36 5.11
CA LYS A 11 -13.30 -5.49 5.56
C LYS A 11 -13.30 -6.68 4.59
N ASN A 12 -13.04 -6.44 3.32
CA ASN A 12 -12.95 -7.47 2.29
C ASN A 12 -11.67 -8.31 2.35
N TYR A 13 -10.66 -7.88 3.13
CA TYR A 13 -9.39 -8.57 3.31
C TYR A 13 -9.25 -9.21 4.70
N ILE A 14 -10.29 -9.15 5.55
CA ILE A 14 -10.29 -9.83 6.86
C ILE A 14 -9.97 -11.32 6.71
N GLY A 15 -10.49 -11.99 5.68
CA GLY A 15 -10.17 -13.39 5.44
C GLY A 15 -8.70 -13.66 5.10
N LEU A 16 -8.03 -12.74 4.39
CA LEU A 16 -6.58 -12.83 4.15
C LEU A 16 -5.80 -12.63 5.45
N ALA A 17 -6.20 -11.65 6.25
CA ALA A 17 -5.62 -11.42 7.58
C ALA A 17 -5.76 -12.65 8.49
N GLN A 18 -6.88 -13.39 8.41
CA GLN A 18 -7.07 -14.66 9.13
C GLN A 18 -6.18 -15.79 8.60
N THR A 19 -5.91 -15.83 7.30
CA THR A 19 -4.93 -16.76 6.71
C THR A 19 -3.52 -16.48 7.26
N LEU A 20 -3.12 -15.21 7.28
CA LEU A 20 -1.85 -14.78 7.88
C LEU A 20 -1.77 -15.16 9.36
N GLU A 21 -2.81 -14.84 10.15
CA GLU A 21 -2.91 -15.22 11.56
C GLU A 21 -2.69 -16.72 11.77
N SER A 22 -3.40 -17.54 10.99
CA SER A 22 -3.33 -19.01 11.09
C SER A 22 -1.90 -19.51 10.80
N SER A 23 -1.24 -18.94 9.80
CA SER A 23 0.15 -19.29 9.48
C SER A 23 1.13 -18.87 10.59
N ILE A 24 0.95 -17.69 11.19
CA ILE A 24 1.78 -17.24 12.32
C ILE A 24 1.60 -18.18 13.49
N LYS A 25 0.36 -18.51 13.86
CA LYS A 25 0.07 -19.43 14.98
C LYS A 25 0.63 -20.83 14.77
N LYS A 26 0.68 -21.31 13.52
CA LYS A 26 1.30 -22.61 13.17
C LYS A 26 2.80 -22.63 13.47
N HIS A 27 3.50 -21.50 13.33
CA HIS A 27 4.96 -21.43 13.44
C HIS A 27 5.47 -20.71 14.69
N SER A 28 4.61 -19.96 15.38
CA SER A 28 4.93 -19.13 16.55
C SER A 28 3.67 -18.97 17.42
N GLU A 29 3.29 -20.04 18.11
CA GLU A 29 2.04 -20.16 18.88
C GLU A 29 1.87 -19.06 19.94
N ASP A 30 2.98 -18.62 20.53
CA ASP A 30 3.06 -17.61 21.60
C ASP A 30 2.86 -16.16 21.12
N VAL A 31 2.74 -15.92 19.81
CA VAL A 31 2.55 -14.58 19.23
C VAL A 31 1.07 -14.22 19.22
N GLU A 32 0.65 -13.20 19.97
CA GLU A 32 -0.69 -12.62 19.87
C GLU A 32 -0.87 -11.92 18.51
N PHE A 33 -2.04 -12.03 17.88
CA PHE A 33 -2.30 -11.46 16.56
C PHE A 33 -3.53 -10.57 16.54
N LEU A 34 -3.42 -9.36 15.98
CA LEU A 34 -4.51 -8.38 15.89
C LEU A 34 -4.78 -7.98 14.44
N ILE A 35 -6.07 -7.78 14.10
CA ILE A 35 -6.51 -7.37 12.76
C ILE A 35 -7.19 -6.01 12.88
N PHE A 36 -6.53 -4.96 12.38
CA PHE A 36 -7.09 -3.62 12.33
C PHE A 36 -7.88 -3.41 11.04
N VAL A 37 -9.17 -3.10 11.16
CA VAL A 37 -10.06 -2.84 10.02
C VAL A 37 -10.11 -1.34 9.76
N ALA A 38 -9.63 -0.91 8.59
CA ALA A 38 -9.64 0.47 8.12
C ALA A 38 -10.87 0.77 7.24
N ASP A 39 -12.05 0.31 7.68
CA ASP A 39 -13.31 0.35 6.93
C ASP A 39 -14.50 0.46 7.91
N GLU A 40 -15.70 0.67 7.41
CA GLU A 40 -16.94 0.61 8.18
C GLU A 40 -17.58 -0.78 8.05
N ILE A 41 -18.14 -1.31 9.14
CA ILE A 41 -18.94 -2.54 9.13
C ILE A 41 -20.40 -2.18 9.37
N SER A 42 -21.22 -2.46 8.38
CA SER A 42 -22.65 -2.17 8.36
C SER A 42 -23.47 -3.43 8.61
N SER A 43 -24.72 -3.25 9.04
CA SER A 43 -25.66 -4.38 9.17
C SER A 43 -25.89 -5.10 7.83
N SER A 44 -25.80 -4.40 6.69
CA SER A 44 -25.92 -4.98 5.36
C SER A 44 -24.75 -5.89 4.95
N ASP A 45 -23.60 -5.81 5.63
CA ASP A 45 -22.47 -6.71 5.34
C ASP A 45 -22.73 -8.14 5.83
N GLY A 46 -23.79 -8.38 6.63
CA GLY A 46 -24.10 -9.70 7.19
C GLY A 46 -23.04 -10.22 8.18
N LEU A 47 -22.14 -9.34 8.63
CA LEU A 47 -21.10 -9.64 9.60
C LEU A 47 -21.68 -9.51 11.02
N THR A 48 -22.23 -10.61 11.54
CA THR A 48 -22.56 -10.72 12.97
C THR A 48 -21.40 -11.37 13.71
N ASN A 49 -21.07 -10.84 14.89
CA ASN A 49 -20.05 -11.38 15.81
C ASN A 49 -18.66 -11.56 15.16
N LEU A 50 -17.93 -10.45 14.98
CA LEU A 50 -16.53 -10.51 14.57
C LEU A 50 -15.68 -11.17 15.68
N PRO A 51 -14.61 -11.88 15.33
CA PRO A 51 -13.63 -12.35 16.31
C PRO A 51 -13.09 -11.20 17.17
N GLU A 52 -12.77 -11.47 18.43
CA GLU A 52 -12.33 -10.43 19.39
C GLU A 52 -11.04 -9.72 18.97
N ASN A 53 -10.18 -10.41 18.20
CA ASN A 53 -8.94 -9.84 17.68
C ASN A 53 -9.14 -9.00 16.40
N VAL A 54 -10.37 -8.89 15.88
CA VAL A 54 -10.73 -7.99 14.77
C VAL A 54 -11.22 -6.67 15.35
N ILE A 55 -10.41 -5.64 15.16
CA ILE A 55 -10.57 -4.32 15.77
C ILE A 55 -10.99 -3.30 14.72
N ILE A 56 -12.10 -2.61 14.94
CA ILE A 56 -12.50 -1.48 14.10
C ILE A 56 -11.62 -0.28 14.44
N SER A 57 -10.71 0.05 13.53
CA SER A 57 -9.63 1.01 13.81
C SER A 57 -10.16 2.38 14.21
N LYS A 58 -11.25 2.82 13.57
CA LYS A 58 -11.90 4.11 13.86
C LYS A 58 -12.35 4.25 15.31
N ASP A 59 -12.68 3.15 15.97
CA ASP A 59 -13.26 3.15 17.32
C ASP A 59 -12.18 3.20 18.41
N VAL A 60 -10.95 2.81 18.09
CA VAL A 60 -9.88 2.65 19.08
C VAL A 60 -8.68 3.57 18.85
N LEU A 61 -8.42 3.98 17.60
CA LEU A 61 -7.27 4.81 17.29
C LEU A 61 -7.51 6.25 17.72
N ALA A 62 -6.48 6.90 18.25
CA ALA A 62 -6.51 8.30 18.67
C ALA A 62 -6.48 9.28 17.47
N ILE A 63 -7.32 9.04 16.46
CA ILE A 63 -7.50 9.88 15.28
C ILE A 63 -8.90 10.52 15.41
N PRO A 64 -9.00 11.87 15.51
CA PRO A 64 -10.29 12.54 15.57
C PRO A 64 -11.19 12.15 14.39
N THR A 65 -12.49 11.96 14.63
CA THR A 65 -13.45 11.49 13.60
C THR A 65 -13.41 12.33 12.32
N GLN A 66 -13.26 13.65 12.44
CA GLN A 66 -13.12 14.53 11.28
C GLN A 66 -11.86 14.21 10.46
N GLN A 67 -10.70 14.07 11.13
CA GLN A 67 -9.44 13.72 10.48
C GLN A 67 -9.50 12.33 9.85
N TRP A 68 -10.16 11.38 10.51
CA TRP A 68 -10.42 10.05 9.95
C TRP A 68 -11.16 10.13 8.62
N HIS A 69 -12.26 10.90 8.55
CA HIS A 69 -13.01 11.10 7.30
C HIS A 69 -12.20 11.86 6.24
N GLU A 70 -11.42 12.87 6.63
CA GLU A 70 -10.53 13.59 5.72
C GLU A 70 -9.49 12.67 5.09
N MET A 71 -8.84 11.82 5.89
CA MET A 71 -7.86 10.83 5.45
C MET A 71 -8.52 9.77 4.56
N ALA A 72 -9.59 9.13 5.02
CA ALA A 72 -10.29 8.09 4.26
C ALA A 72 -10.86 8.58 2.92
N PHE A 73 -11.13 9.88 2.79
CA PHE A 73 -11.59 10.46 1.53
C PHE A 73 -10.42 10.84 0.61
N LYS A 74 -9.41 11.56 1.11
CA LYS A 74 -8.33 12.05 0.24
C LYS A 74 -7.37 10.94 -0.21
N TYR A 75 -7.24 9.88 0.58
CA TYR A 75 -6.48 8.69 0.25
C TYR A 75 -7.37 7.65 -0.42
N ASP A 76 -6.82 6.91 -1.38
CA ASP A 76 -7.44 5.66 -1.82
C ASP A 76 -7.34 4.56 -0.73
N LEU A 77 -7.86 3.37 -1.03
CA LEU A 77 -7.89 2.26 -0.06
C LEU A 77 -6.48 1.92 0.45
N THR A 78 -5.52 1.75 -0.45
CA THR A 78 -4.14 1.35 -0.08
C THR A 78 -3.44 2.49 0.66
N GLU A 79 -3.55 3.71 0.15
CA GLU A 79 -3.03 4.93 0.79
C GLU A 79 -3.59 5.09 2.21
N PHE A 80 -4.88 4.81 2.43
CA PHE A 80 -5.51 4.95 3.73
C PHE A 80 -5.11 3.85 4.71
N CYS A 81 -5.20 2.58 4.33
CA CYS A 81 -4.80 1.44 5.16
C CYS A 81 -3.35 1.60 5.65
N THR A 82 -2.45 2.01 4.76
CA THR A 82 -1.04 2.22 5.11
C THR A 82 -0.83 3.46 5.98
N SER A 83 -1.63 4.52 5.83
CA SER A 83 -1.49 5.77 6.59
C SER A 83 -1.71 5.64 8.10
N ILE A 84 -2.48 4.64 8.54
CA ILE A 84 -2.84 4.47 9.97
C ILE A 84 -1.87 3.55 10.74
N LYS A 85 -0.90 2.93 10.06
CA LYS A 85 0.09 2.02 10.63
C LYS A 85 0.81 2.57 11.87
N PRO A 86 1.28 3.84 11.89
CA PRO A 86 1.86 4.42 13.10
C PRO A 86 0.88 4.43 14.29
N SER A 87 -0.39 4.76 14.03
CA SER A 87 -1.41 4.84 15.08
C SER A 87 -1.76 3.46 15.64
N CYS A 88 -1.78 2.43 14.79
CA CYS A 88 -1.95 1.04 15.23
C CYS A 88 -0.81 0.58 16.15
N PHE A 89 0.46 0.81 15.77
CA PHE A 89 1.59 0.50 16.64
C PHE A 89 1.48 1.21 17.99
N LYS A 90 1.20 2.52 17.99
CA LYS A 90 1.05 3.30 19.23
C LYS A 90 -0.09 2.80 20.11
N TYR A 91 -1.22 2.41 19.51
CA TYR A 91 -2.33 1.80 20.25
C TYR A 91 -1.89 0.47 20.88
N ILE A 92 -1.19 -0.40 20.14
CA ILE A 92 -0.69 -1.67 20.64
C ILE A 92 0.31 -1.46 21.80
N PHE A 93 1.28 -0.56 21.64
CA PHE A 93 2.25 -0.22 22.67
C PHE A 93 1.59 0.27 23.95
N LYS A 94 0.55 1.11 23.82
CA LYS A 94 -0.18 1.67 24.96
C LYS A 94 -1.08 0.65 25.66
N GLU A 95 -1.92 -0.07 24.91
CA GLU A 95 -2.97 -0.91 25.50
C GLU A 95 -2.50 -2.32 25.85
N PHE A 96 -1.52 -2.84 25.11
CA PHE A 96 -1.04 -4.21 25.29
C PHE A 96 0.38 -4.27 25.87
N ASN A 97 1.16 -3.19 25.75
CA ASN A 97 2.54 -3.10 26.24
C ASN A 97 3.40 -4.35 25.92
N PRO A 98 3.50 -4.77 24.63
CA PRO A 98 4.39 -5.87 24.26
C PRO A 98 5.86 -5.43 24.39
N ASP A 99 6.78 -6.39 24.42
CA ASP A 99 8.21 -6.09 24.29
C ASP A 99 8.56 -5.76 22.83
N VAL A 100 7.93 -6.49 21.89
CA VAL A 100 8.17 -6.38 20.45
C VAL A 100 6.85 -6.50 19.68
N CYS A 101 6.72 -5.70 18.63
CA CYS A 101 5.56 -5.68 17.76
C CYS A 101 5.97 -5.78 16.29
N ILE A 102 5.30 -6.63 15.51
CA ILE A 102 5.53 -6.78 14.08
C ILE A 102 4.26 -6.41 13.31
N TYR A 103 4.42 -5.59 12.27
CA TYR A 103 3.42 -5.42 11.24
C TYR A 103 3.68 -6.37 10.07
N PHE A 104 2.61 -6.97 9.54
CA PHE A 104 2.60 -7.67 8.26
C PHE A 104 1.44 -7.16 7.37
N ASP A 105 1.68 -7.00 6.07
CA ASP A 105 0.60 -6.85 5.08
C ASP A 105 -0.30 -8.10 5.08
N PRO A 106 -1.62 -7.95 4.85
CA PRO A 106 -2.58 -9.04 5.06
C PRO A 106 -2.44 -10.19 4.05
N ASP A 107 -1.71 -9.99 2.95
CA ASP A 107 -1.43 -10.97 1.90
C ASP A 107 -0.06 -11.64 2.04
N ILE A 108 0.44 -11.71 3.29
CA ILE A 108 1.63 -12.47 3.67
C ILE A 108 1.23 -13.85 4.19
N LEU A 109 2.09 -14.85 3.96
CA LEU A 109 2.04 -16.14 4.63
C LEU A 109 3.40 -16.44 5.26
N THR A 110 3.41 -16.90 6.51
CA THR A 110 4.63 -17.38 7.18
C THR A 110 4.83 -18.88 6.97
N PHE A 111 6.08 -19.29 6.79
CA PHE A 111 6.51 -20.68 6.52
C PHE A 111 7.46 -21.22 7.59
N ASN A 112 7.90 -20.37 8.53
CA ASN A 112 8.81 -20.76 9.61
C ASN A 112 8.64 -19.86 10.84
N SER A 113 9.30 -20.21 11.95
CA SER A 113 9.26 -19.44 13.20
C SER A 113 9.73 -18.00 12.98
N LEU A 114 9.03 -17.06 13.63
CA LEU A 114 9.37 -15.64 13.66
C LEU A 114 10.47 -15.31 14.68
N ASP A 115 11.01 -16.30 15.40
CA ASP A 115 12.09 -16.06 16.38
C ASP A 115 13.33 -15.44 15.75
N ILE A 116 13.59 -15.68 14.45
CA ILE A 116 14.68 -15.00 13.73
C ILE A 116 14.51 -13.47 13.70
N ILE A 117 13.26 -12.98 13.76
CA ILE A 117 12.94 -11.55 13.81
C ILE A 117 12.99 -11.07 15.26
N PHE A 118 12.30 -11.77 16.16
CA PHE A 118 12.21 -11.37 17.56
C PHE A 118 13.57 -11.35 18.27
N ASN A 119 14.45 -12.30 17.96
CA ASN A 119 15.80 -12.33 18.52
C ASN A 119 16.64 -11.11 18.09
N GLN A 120 16.41 -10.58 16.89
CA GLN A 120 17.08 -9.37 16.43
C GLN A 120 16.51 -8.13 17.11
N LEU A 121 15.19 -8.07 17.28
CA LEU A 121 14.53 -6.96 17.98
C LEU A 121 14.84 -6.89 19.50
N ASN A 122 15.53 -7.89 20.06
CA ASN A 122 16.15 -7.73 21.39
C ASN A 122 17.27 -6.69 21.38
N ASN A 123 18.03 -6.63 20.28
CA ASN A 123 19.24 -5.81 20.12
C ASN A 123 18.99 -4.51 19.35
N TYR A 124 17.97 -4.48 18.48
CA TYR A 124 17.64 -3.34 17.62
C TYR A 124 16.22 -2.84 17.91
N SER A 125 16.00 -1.53 17.79
CA SER A 125 14.68 -0.93 18.00
C SER A 125 13.79 -1.05 16.77
N ILE A 126 14.37 -1.05 15.57
CA ILE A 126 13.65 -1.05 14.30
C ILE A 126 14.26 -2.10 13.38
N MET A 127 13.44 -2.95 12.76
CA MET A 127 13.85 -3.92 11.76
C MET A 127 13.04 -3.78 10.49
N VAL A 128 13.75 -3.61 9.37
CA VAL A 128 13.17 -3.49 8.02
C VAL A 128 13.81 -4.49 7.06
N THR A 129 13.15 -4.71 5.92
CA THR A 129 13.67 -5.55 4.84
C THR A 129 13.73 -4.72 3.54
N PRO A 130 14.84 -4.77 2.79
CA PRO A 130 14.93 -4.12 1.50
C PRO A 130 14.11 -4.87 0.44
N HIS A 131 13.68 -4.18 -0.62
CA HIS A 131 13.01 -4.85 -1.74
C HIS A 131 13.92 -5.91 -2.38
N ILE A 132 15.20 -5.56 -2.60
CA ILE A 132 16.23 -6.41 -3.21
C ILE A 132 17.55 -6.27 -2.43
N THR A 133 18.44 -7.25 -2.58
CA THR A 133 19.74 -7.28 -1.87
C THR A 133 20.93 -7.52 -2.79
N THR A 134 20.68 -7.78 -4.07
CA THR A 134 21.69 -8.06 -5.08
C THR A 134 22.06 -6.81 -5.86
N ILE A 135 23.36 -6.61 -6.03
CA ILE A 135 23.90 -5.70 -7.03
C ILE A 135 24.13 -6.46 -8.33
N GLU A 136 23.60 -5.95 -9.44
CA GLU A 136 23.83 -6.47 -10.78
C GLU A 136 24.31 -5.33 -11.69
N GLU A 137 25.30 -5.60 -12.54
CA GLU A 137 25.70 -4.63 -13.57
C GLU A 137 24.62 -4.46 -14.64
N ASN A 138 23.95 -5.55 -15.00
CA ASN A 138 22.82 -5.58 -15.91
C ASN A 138 21.63 -6.16 -15.16
N TYR A 139 20.81 -5.29 -14.59
CA TYR A 139 19.67 -5.67 -13.76
C TYR A 139 18.71 -6.62 -14.50
N SER A 140 18.45 -7.78 -13.91
CA SER A 140 17.66 -8.86 -14.52
C SER A 140 16.26 -9.02 -13.91
N GLY A 141 15.91 -8.22 -12.90
CA GLY A 141 14.62 -8.30 -12.22
C GLY A 141 13.43 -7.77 -13.04
N SER A 142 12.27 -8.40 -12.88
CA SER A 142 11.06 -8.03 -13.63
C SER A 142 10.45 -6.69 -13.21
N LEU A 143 10.67 -6.24 -11.97
CA LEU A 143 10.31 -4.90 -11.54
C LEU A 143 11.45 -3.94 -11.89
N ASN A 144 11.29 -3.12 -12.93
CA ASN A 144 12.35 -2.22 -13.39
C ASN A 144 12.88 -1.29 -12.27
N GLU A 145 14.14 -0.88 -12.39
CA GLU A 145 14.83 -0.06 -11.39
C GLU A 145 14.15 1.30 -11.15
N ARG A 146 13.52 1.89 -12.16
CA ARG A 146 12.75 3.13 -11.98
C ARG A 146 11.59 2.94 -11.00
N ASN A 147 10.91 1.80 -11.05
CA ASN A 147 9.85 1.47 -10.10
C ASN A 147 10.43 1.18 -8.71
N LEU A 148 11.60 0.55 -8.59
CA LEU A 148 12.30 0.38 -7.31
C LEU A 148 12.66 1.72 -6.66
N LEU A 149 13.23 2.66 -7.43
CA LEU A 149 13.54 4.01 -6.97
C LEU A 149 12.28 4.76 -6.52
N TYR A 150 11.17 4.57 -7.25
CA TYR A 150 9.89 5.17 -6.91
C TYR A 150 9.28 4.55 -5.66
N SER A 151 9.29 3.23 -5.52
CA SER A 151 8.72 2.54 -4.36
C SER A 151 9.55 2.75 -3.09
N GLY A 152 10.86 2.93 -3.20
CA GLY A 152 11.78 3.09 -2.06
C GLY A 152 12.61 1.84 -1.78
N MET A 153 13.60 1.98 -0.91
CA MET A 153 14.58 0.94 -0.58
C MET A 153 13.94 -0.22 0.17
N PHE A 154 13.05 0.07 1.10
CA PHE A 154 12.42 -0.91 1.98
C PHE A 154 10.99 -1.21 1.54
N ASN A 155 10.59 -2.47 1.67
CA ASN A 155 9.20 -2.87 1.50
C ASN A 155 8.52 -2.93 2.87
N LEU A 156 7.48 -2.11 3.07
CA LEU A 156 6.75 -2.07 4.35
C LEU A 156 5.56 -3.00 4.45
N GLY A 157 5.55 -4.07 3.63
CA GLY A 157 4.76 -5.26 3.97
C GLY A 157 5.26 -5.93 5.24
N PHE A 158 6.46 -5.60 5.72
CA PHE A 158 6.97 -6.00 7.02
C PHE A 158 7.63 -4.81 7.74
N LEU A 159 7.34 -4.65 9.03
CA LEU A 159 8.05 -3.74 9.93
C LEU A 159 8.07 -4.33 11.34
N GLY A 160 9.26 -4.56 11.89
CA GLY A 160 9.44 -4.99 13.28
C GLY A 160 9.88 -3.82 14.15
N LEU A 161 9.23 -3.62 15.29
CA LEU A 161 9.58 -2.58 16.26
C LEU A 161 9.70 -3.16 17.67
N LYS A 162 10.73 -2.75 18.40
CA LYS A 162 10.81 -2.89 19.85
C LYS A 162 9.95 -1.81 20.49
N ASN A 163 9.24 -2.12 21.57
CA ASN A 163 8.47 -1.11 22.29
C ASN A 163 9.41 -0.30 23.20
N ASP A 164 10.08 0.68 22.60
CA ASP A 164 11.03 1.57 23.27
C ASP A 164 10.88 3.03 22.81
N GLU A 165 11.71 3.91 23.38
CA GLU A 165 11.69 5.35 23.07
C GLU A 165 12.02 5.62 21.60
N THR A 166 12.99 4.91 21.02
CA THR A 166 13.40 5.04 19.62
C THR A 166 12.23 4.76 18.68
N ALA A 167 11.53 3.65 18.87
CA ALA A 167 10.36 3.32 18.07
C ALA A 167 9.25 4.39 18.22
N ASN A 168 9.02 4.90 19.44
CA ASN A 168 8.03 5.96 19.66
C ASN A 168 8.39 7.27 18.92
N ILE A 169 9.66 7.69 18.93
CA ILE A 169 10.13 8.87 18.17
C ILE A 169 9.89 8.68 16.67
N MET A 170 10.24 7.51 16.12
CA MET A 170 9.98 7.18 14.72
C MET A 170 8.48 7.22 14.40
N LEU A 171 7.65 6.61 15.25
CA LEU A 171 6.20 6.56 15.06
C LEU A 171 5.55 7.95 15.10
N ASP A 172 5.99 8.83 15.99
CA ASP A 172 5.50 10.22 16.07
C ASP A 172 5.87 11.02 14.82
N TRP A 173 7.13 10.92 14.40
CA TRP A 173 7.59 11.54 13.16
C TRP A 173 6.76 11.04 11.98
N TRP A 174 6.63 9.72 11.83
CA TRP A 174 5.96 9.09 10.70
C TRP A 174 4.46 9.40 10.67
N ALA A 175 3.76 9.31 11.81
CA ALA A 175 2.34 9.65 11.94
C ALA A 175 2.05 11.05 11.42
N GLU A 176 2.89 12.04 11.74
CA GLU A 176 2.71 13.41 11.27
C GLU A 176 2.81 13.54 9.74
N ARG A 177 3.66 12.74 9.09
CA ARG A 177 3.80 12.74 7.63
C ARG A 177 2.61 12.05 6.97
N LEU A 178 2.16 10.93 7.52
CA LEU A 178 1.09 10.15 6.91
C LEU A 178 -0.30 10.78 7.04
N LYS A 179 -0.46 11.80 7.90
CA LYS A 179 -1.67 12.63 7.95
C LYS A 179 -1.98 13.27 6.60
N ASP A 180 -0.97 13.73 5.85
CA ASP A 180 -1.17 14.52 4.63
C ASP A 180 -0.24 14.17 3.47
N ARG A 181 0.64 13.16 3.60
CA ARG A 181 1.60 12.75 2.55
C ARG A 181 1.72 11.24 2.32
N CYS A 182 0.71 10.44 2.69
CA CYS A 182 0.63 9.01 2.38
C CYS A 182 0.05 8.71 0.98
N TYR A 183 0.63 9.30 -0.09
CA TYR A 183 0.12 9.14 -1.45
C TYR A 183 0.97 8.19 -2.29
N GLN A 184 0.37 7.48 -3.24
CA GLN A 184 1.08 6.87 -4.36
C GLN A 184 1.10 7.88 -5.51
N ASN A 185 2.11 8.76 -5.53
CA ASN A 185 2.24 9.81 -6.52
C ASN A 185 3.68 10.05 -6.99
N VAL A 186 3.98 9.58 -8.22
CA VAL A 186 5.28 9.76 -8.89
C VAL A 186 5.67 11.23 -9.03
N MET A 187 4.71 12.13 -9.26
CA MET A 187 5.00 13.55 -9.49
C MET A 187 5.41 14.29 -8.23
N GLU A 188 5.07 13.75 -7.07
CA GLU A 188 5.44 14.27 -5.75
C GLU A 188 6.52 13.42 -5.06
N ASN A 189 6.96 12.34 -5.71
CA ASN A 189 7.87 11.35 -5.16
C ASN A 189 7.37 10.69 -3.86
N TYR A 190 6.05 10.57 -3.70
CA TYR A 190 5.45 9.82 -2.60
C TYR A 190 5.13 8.39 -3.05
N PHE A 191 5.40 7.43 -2.17
CA PHE A 191 4.91 6.07 -2.30
C PHE A 191 4.46 5.59 -0.92
N THR A 192 3.20 5.94 -0.63
CA THR A 192 2.47 5.59 0.60
C THR A 192 3.29 5.90 1.86
N ASP A 193 3.21 5.00 2.83
CA ASP A 193 3.92 4.98 4.09
C ASP A 193 5.41 4.60 3.93
N GLN A 194 5.73 3.72 2.97
CA GLN A 194 7.03 3.05 2.93
C GLN A 194 8.18 3.95 2.46
N LYS A 195 7.93 4.90 1.54
CA LYS A 195 9.00 5.75 1.01
C LYS A 195 9.67 6.62 2.08
N TRP A 196 8.94 6.93 3.14
CA TRP A 196 9.48 7.63 4.30
C TRP A 196 10.58 6.81 5.00
N MET A 197 10.56 5.49 4.89
CA MET A 197 11.56 4.65 5.54
C MET A 197 12.95 4.76 4.90
N ASP A 198 13.06 5.32 3.69
CA ASP A 198 14.35 5.61 3.05
C ASP A 198 15.25 6.51 3.94
N PHE A 199 14.67 7.25 4.89
CA PHE A 199 15.41 8.09 5.83
C PHE A 199 15.93 7.37 7.08
N LEU A 200 15.42 6.18 7.42
CA LEU A 200 15.78 5.51 8.68
C LEU A 200 17.29 5.32 8.87
N PRO A 201 18.09 4.93 7.85
CA PRO A 201 19.53 4.77 8.02
C PRO A 201 20.26 6.05 8.43
N SER A 202 19.68 7.22 8.13
CA SER A 202 20.24 8.52 8.54
C SER A 202 19.75 8.98 9.92
N PHE A 203 18.59 8.49 10.37
CA PHE A 203 17.99 8.91 11.65
C PHE A 203 18.35 8.00 12.81
N PHE A 204 18.52 6.70 12.56
CA PHE A 204 18.71 5.66 13.57
C PHE A 204 19.81 4.67 13.16
N PRO A 205 21.05 5.14 12.89
CA PRO A 205 22.11 4.28 12.34
C PRO A 205 22.51 3.14 13.28
N ASP A 206 22.34 3.30 14.60
CA ASP A 206 22.74 2.31 15.61
C ASP A 206 21.56 1.43 16.05
N GLU A 207 20.32 1.92 15.95
CA GLU A 207 19.11 1.22 16.39
C GLU A 207 18.36 0.50 15.26
N LEU A 208 18.71 0.78 14.00
CA LEU A 208 18.10 0.18 12.81
C LEU A 208 18.85 -1.09 12.38
N LEU A 209 18.11 -2.19 12.30
CA LEU A 209 18.53 -3.37 11.54
C LEU A 209 17.90 -3.37 10.14
N ILE A 210 18.75 -3.27 9.12
CA ILE A 210 18.39 -3.62 7.75
C ILE A 210 18.71 -5.10 7.55
N SER A 211 17.68 -5.96 7.57
CA SER A 211 17.89 -7.40 7.38
C SER A 211 18.04 -7.76 5.91
N THR A 212 19.18 -8.33 5.54
CA THR A 212 19.44 -8.89 4.21
C THR A 212 19.21 -10.40 4.15
N ASP A 213 18.49 -10.97 5.13
CA ASP A 213 18.12 -12.38 5.14
C ASP A 213 17.15 -12.66 3.97
N LEU A 214 17.55 -13.55 3.06
CA LEU A 214 16.78 -13.83 1.85
C LEU A 214 15.49 -14.62 2.13
N GLY A 215 15.37 -15.24 3.30
CA GLY A 215 14.17 -15.94 3.77
C GLY A 215 13.06 -14.99 4.24
N LEU A 216 13.35 -13.71 4.44
CA LEU A 216 12.39 -12.68 4.85
C LEU A 216 11.89 -11.88 3.65
N ASN A 217 10.59 -11.62 3.59
CA ASN A 217 9.96 -10.76 2.57
C ASN A 217 10.26 -11.19 1.13
N VAL A 218 10.15 -12.50 0.89
CA VAL A 218 10.24 -13.06 -0.45
C VAL A 218 8.99 -12.65 -1.22
N ALA A 219 9.15 -12.13 -2.43
CA ALA A 219 8.07 -11.46 -3.14
C ALA A 219 8.34 -11.39 -4.66
N PRO A 220 7.31 -11.10 -5.48
CA PRO A 220 7.44 -11.02 -6.93
C PRO A 220 8.61 -10.18 -7.47
N TRP A 221 8.96 -9.08 -6.79
CA TRP A 221 10.06 -8.20 -7.21
C TRP A 221 11.46 -8.77 -6.94
N ASN A 222 11.61 -9.80 -6.09
CA ASN A 222 12.90 -10.40 -5.74
C ASN A 222 13.01 -11.90 -6.07
N PHE A 223 12.00 -12.49 -6.71
CA PHE A 223 12.08 -13.86 -7.23
C PHE A 223 13.29 -14.10 -8.16
N TYR A 224 13.74 -13.07 -8.89
CA TYR A 224 14.90 -13.15 -9.77
C TYR A 224 16.22 -13.35 -9.04
N GLU A 225 16.34 -12.95 -7.76
CA GLU A 225 17.56 -13.14 -6.94
C GLU A 225 17.44 -14.31 -5.94
N ARG A 226 16.22 -14.80 -5.68
CA ARG A 226 15.92 -15.81 -4.66
C ARG A 226 15.45 -17.13 -5.27
N GLN A 227 16.15 -18.21 -4.98
CA GLN A 227 15.80 -19.58 -5.35
C GLN A 227 15.17 -20.29 -4.16
N LEU A 228 14.01 -20.90 -4.36
CA LEU A 228 13.38 -21.76 -3.35
C LEU A 228 13.93 -23.18 -3.46
N ILE A 229 14.38 -23.72 -2.34
CA ILE A 229 14.90 -25.08 -2.18
C ILE A 229 13.97 -25.85 -1.25
N VAL A 230 13.55 -27.03 -1.69
CA VAL A 230 12.81 -28.00 -0.86
C VAL A 230 13.81 -29.03 -0.35
N GLU A 231 14.01 -29.05 0.96
CA GLU A 231 14.89 -30.02 1.62
C GLU A 231 14.25 -31.42 1.65
N LYS A 232 15.08 -32.44 1.88
CA LYS A 232 14.62 -33.85 1.96
C LYS A 232 13.58 -34.08 3.07
N ASP A 233 13.63 -33.28 4.13
CA ASP A 233 12.69 -33.33 5.26
C ASP A 233 11.45 -32.43 5.06
N GLY A 234 11.32 -31.81 3.89
CA GLY A 234 10.19 -30.94 3.54
C GLY A 234 10.34 -29.49 3.98
N ARG A 235 11.43 -29.12 4.67
CA ARG A 235 11.69 -27.70 5.00
C ARG A 235 11.94 -26.89 3.74
N LEU A 236 11.48 -25.64 3.74
CA LEU A 236 11.68 -24.69 2.66
C LEU A 236 12.80 -23.72 3.03
N ASN A 237 13.80 -23.63 2.17
CA ASN A 237 14.91 -22.70 2.30
C ASN A 237 15.01 -21.82 1.05
N ILE A 238 15.68 -20.67 1.19
CA ILE A 238 16.04 -19.76 0.12
C ILE A 238 17.56 -19.78 -0.06
N LYS A 239 17.98 -19.89 -1.31
CA LYS A 239 19.35 -19.67 -1.75
C LYS A 239 19.41 -18.47 -2.69
N HIS A 240 20.53 -17.75 -2.68
CA HIS A 240 20.78 -16.72 -3.68
C HIS A 240 20.99 -17.35 -5.06
N ARG A 241 20.33 -16.84 -6.12
CA ARG A 241 20.46 -17.38 -7.49
C ARG A 241 21.83 -17.11 -8.13
N PHE A 242 22.34 -15.89 -7.96
CA PHE A 242 23.57 -15.43 -8.61
C PHE A 242 24.87 -15.67 -7.83
N LYS A 243 24.81 -15.66 -6.50
CA LYS A 243 26.01 -15.85 -5.66
C LYS A 243 26.19 -17.32 -5.38
N GLU A 244 27.32 -17.86 -5.82
CA GLU A 244 27.84 -19.15 -5.35
C GLU A 244 28.40 -18.99 -3.92
N ASP A 245 27.55 -18.61 -2.98
CA ASP A 245 27.90 -18.69 -1.57
C ASP A 245 27.76 -20.17 -1.19
N ILE A 246 28.85 -20.93 -1.34
CA ILE A 246 28.86 -22.40 -1.19
C ILE A 246 28.40 -22.75 0.24
N GLY A 247 27.11 -23.08 0.36
CA GLY A 247 26.51 -23.63 1.57
C GLY A 247 25.58 -22.71 2.37
N ARG A 248 25.51 -21.40 2.07
CA ARG A 248 24.60 -20.51 2.81
C ARG A 248 23.17 -20.63 2.28
N GLN A 249 22.28 -21.07 3.15
CA GLN A 249 20.84 -21.11 2.92
C GLN A 249 20.13 -20.36 4.03
N TYR A 250 18.99 -19.77 3.70
CA TYR A 250 18.15 -19.01 4.62
C TYR A 250 16.82 -19.74 4.78
N PRO A 251 16.35 -20.05 6.00
CA PRO A 251 15.03 -20.62 6.15
C PRO A 251 13.95 -19.70 5.58
N LEU A 252 13.08 -20.22 4.72
CA LEU A 252 11.96 -19.44 4.20
C LEU A 252 11.04 -19.08 5.36
N THR A 253 11.03 -17.80 5.75
CA THR A 253 10.28 -17.34 6.92
C THR A 253 8.92 -16.80 6.49
N PHE A 254 8.85 -15.95 5.48
CA PHE A 254 7.57 -15.48 4.94
C PHE A 254 7.65 -15.01 3.49
N ILE A 255 6.53 -15.16 2.78
CA ILE A 255 6.32 -14.67 1.41
C ILE A 255 5.23 -13.61 1.43
N HIS A 256 5.48 -12.51 0.72
CA HIS A 256 4.50 -11.46 0.44
C HIS A 256 3.90 -11.69 -0.95
N PHE A 257 2.63 -12.10 -1.00
CA PHE A 257 1.89 -12.36 -2.24
C PHE A 257 1.33 -11.06 -2.84
N SER A 258 2.19 -10.05 -2.93
CA SER A 258 1.84 -8.70 -3.38
C SER A 258 1.38 -8.68 -4.83
N GLY A 259 0.22 -8.07 -5.05
CA GLY A 259 -0.31 -7.83 -6.39
C GLY A 259 -0.89 -9.06 -7.08
N PHE A 260 -1.07 -10.17 -6.36
CA PHE A 260 -1.78 -11.32 -6.88
C PHE A 260 -3.30 -11.16 -6.77
N ASN A 261 -4.03 -11.83 -7.67
CA ASN A 261 -5.47 -11.96 -7.59
C ASN A 261 -5.86 -13.14 -6.69
N TYR A 262 -6.30 -12.85 -5.47
CA TYR A 262 -6.63 -13.90 -4.50
C TYR A 262 -7.85 -14.75 -4.89
N LYS A 263 -8.77 -14.23 -5.71
CA LYS A 263 -9.87 -15.04 -6.26
C LYS A 263 -9.37 -16.03 -7.31
N ALA A 264 -8.41 -15.61 -8.14
CA ALA A 264 -7.74 -16.51 -9.07
C ALA A 264 -7.00 -17.63 -8.31
N PHE A 265 -6.30 -17.27 -7.23
CA PHE A 265 -5.64 -18.24 -6.34
C PHE A 265 -6.59 -19.32 -5.80
N LEU A 266 -7.80 -18.94 -5.37
CA LEU A 266 -8.82 -19.90 -4.91
C LEU A 266 -9.18 -20.93 -5.99
N ASN A 267 -9.05 -20.58 -7.26
CA ASN A 267 -9.28 -21.43 -8.43
C ASN A 267 -8.01 -22.09 -9.00
N ASN A 268 -6.87 -22.04 -8.29
CA ASN A 268 -5.55 -22.50 -8.76
C ASN A 268 -5.01 -21.72 -9.97
N GLU A 269 -5.47 -20.50 -10.19
CA GLU A 269 -4.96 -19.61 -11.22
C GLU A 269 -3.99 -18.58 -10.61
N LEU A 270 -2.81 -18.44 -11.20
CA LEU A 270 -1.81 -17.47 -10.77
C LEU A 270 -1.87 -16.23 -11.66
N ILE A 271 -2.47 -15.15 -11.15
CA ILE A 271 -2.55 -13.87 -11.85
C ILE A 271 -1.90 -12.80 -10.99
N GLN A 272 -0.82 -12.21 -11.47
CA GLN A 272 -0.10 -11.09 -10.84
C GLN A 272 -0.30 -9.83 -11.69
N GLY A 273 -0.87 -8.78 -11.08
CA GLY A 273 -1.28 -7.55 -11.77
C GLY A 273 -0.36 -6.34 -11.61
N ASN A 274 0.61 -6.39 -10.69
CA ASN A 274 1.46 -5.24 -10.33
C ASN A 274 2.78 -5.19 -11.11
N ILE A 275 3.29 -6.33 -11.58
CA ILE A 275 4.55 -6.44 -12.32
C ILE A 275 4.26 -6.96 -13.72
N LYS A 276 4.39 -6.06 -14.70
CA LYS A 276 4.14 -6.37 -16.11
C LYS A 276 5.16 -7.40 -16.61
N ASN A 277 4.69 -8.42 -17.32
CA ASN A 277 5.50 -9.48 -17.92
C ASN A 277 6.33 -10.29 -16.89
N LEU A 278 5.88 -10.38 -15.64
CA LEU A 278 6.51 -11.25 -14.65
C LEU A 278 6.31 -12.71 -15.06
N GLU A 279 7.41 -13.43 -15.24
CA GLU A 279 7.40 -14.90 -15.32
C GLU A 279 7.57 -15.47 -13.91
N LEU A 280 6.60 -16.26 -13.46
CA LEU A 280 6.65 -16.88 -12.15
C LEU A 280 7.60 -18.09 -12.19
N PRO A 281 8.64 -18.11 -11.34
CA PRO A 281 9.61 -19.19 -11.38
C PRO A 281 9.03 -20.48 -10.78
N THR A 282 9.32 -21.62 -11.40
CA THR A 282 8.67 -22.91 -11.09
C THR A 282 9.05 -23.49 -9.73
N ASP A 283 10.20 -23.10 -9.18
CA ASP A 283 10.64 -23.50 -7.85
C ASP A 283 9.72 -22.95 -6.74
N PHE A 284 8.96 -21.88 -7.01
CA PHE A 284 7.97 -21.35 -6.07
C PHE A 284 6.60 -22.04 -6.11
N ASN A 285 6.38 -23.01 -7.01
CA ASN A 285 5.09 -23.70 -7.14
C ASN A 285 4.61 -24.37 -5.85
N VAL A 286 5.52 -24.91 -5.03
CA VAL A 286 5.18 -25.48 -3.72
C VAL A 286 4.58 -24.42 -2.79
N ALA A 287 5.17 -23.23 -2.75
CA ALA A 287 4.73 -22.15 -1.89
C ALA A 287 3.42 -21.50 -2.40
N PHE A 288 3.24 -21.38 -3.72
CA PHE A 288 1.97 -20.96 -4.31
C PHE A 288 0.84 -21.94 -3.99
N SER A 289 1.12 -23.25 -4.03
CA SER A 289 0.15 -24.29 -3.71
C SER A 289 -0.22 -24.28 -2.22
N GLU A 290 0.76 -24.07 -1.34
CA GLU A 290 0.52 -23.91 0.10
C GLU A 290 -0.35 -22.69 0.39
N TYR A 291 -0.03 -21.53 -0.20
CA TYR A 291 -0.85 -20.33 -0.02
C TYR A 291 -2.29 -20.53 -0.52
N ALA A 292 -2.48 -21.12 -1.70
CA ALA A 292 -3.81 -21.46 -2.21
C ALA A 292 -4.59 -22.39 -1.26
N THR A 293 -3.89 -23.34 -0.63
CA THR A 293 -4.47 -24.27 0.34
C THR A 293 -4.90 -23.54 1.62
N GLU A 294 -4.06 -22.69 2.17
CA GLU A 294 -4.36 -21.92 3.38
C GLU A 294 -5.49 -20.89 3.14
N LEU A 295 -5.54 -20.27 1.95
CA LEU A 295 -6.66 -19.43 1.55
C LEU A 295 -7.99 -20.21 1.54
N ARG A 296 -8.01 -21.43 1.03
CA ARG A 296 -9.24 -22.27 1.00
C ARG A 296 -9.69 -22.75 2.38
N LYS A 297 -8.75 -22.93 3.31
CA LYS A 297 -9.07 -23.28 4.71
C LYS A 297 -9.59 -22.08 5.51
N SER A 298 -9.27 -20.86 5.08
CA SER A 298 -9.71 -19.63 5.73
C SER A 298 -11.17 -19.28 5.44
N ASN A 299 -11.67 -18.23 6.10
CA ASN A 299 -13.00 -17.67 5.84
C ASN A 299 -13.01 -16.61 4.72
N ILE A 300 -12.01 -16.58 3.83
CA ILE A 300 -11.89 -15.55 2.78
C ILE A 300 -13.15 -15.38 1.92
N SER A 301 -13.87 -16.46 1.61
CA SER A 301 -15.11 -16.41 0.84
C SER A 301 -16.22 -15.57 1.51
N LYS A 302 -16.21 -15.44 2.84
CA LYS A 302 -17.14 -14.58 3.59
C LYS A 302 -16.88 -13.09 3.38
N TYR A 303 -15.64 -12.72 3.08
CA TYR A 303 -15.18 -11.32 3.09
C TYR A 303 -14.84 -10.79 1.70
N ILE A 304 -14.28 -11.59 0.80
CA ILE A 304 -13.62 -11.12 -0.43
C ILE A 304 -14.53 -10.33 -1.40
N ASP A 305 -15.85 -10.52 -1.30
CA ASP A 305 -16.87 -9.82 -2.09
C ASP A 305 -17.46 -8.58 -1.40
N LEU A 306 -17.10 -8.33 -0.13
CA LEU A 306 -17.54 -7.15 0.57
C LEU A 306 -16.99 -5.88 -0.08
N THR A 307 -17.79 -4.83 0.00
CA THR A 307 -17.50 -3.57 -0.67
C THR A 307 -16.86 -2.58 0.29
N TYR A 308 -15.67 -2.08 -0.04
CA TYR A 308 -14.99 -1.04 0.75
C TYR A 308 -15.85 0.22 0.87
N SER A 309 -16.18 0.63 2.09
CA SER A 309 -17.23 1.64 2.34
C SER A 309 -16.82 3.03 1.86
N TYR A 310 -15.53 3.39 2.02
CA TYR A 310 -15.02 4.71 1.63
C TYR A 310 -14.83 4.89 0.12
N ASN A 311 -15.28 3.93 -0.70
CA ASN A 311 -15.43 4.14 -2.15
C ASN A 311 -16.79 4.75 -2.52
N PHE A 312 -17.64 5.10 -1.56
CA PHE A 312 -18.99 5.59 -1.81
C PHE A 312 -19.33 6.81 -0.96
N PHE A 313 -20.07 7.75 -1.55
CA PHE A 313 -20.81 8.77 -0.79
C PHE A 313 -22.00 8.13 -0.06
N SER A 314 -22.60 8.84 0.89
CA SER A 314 -23.74 8.35 1.69
C SER A 314 -25.01 8.02 0.89
N ASN A 315 -25.09 8.40 -0.39
CA ASN A 315 -26.14 7.98 -1.32
C ASN A 315 -25.72 6.86 -2.28
N LEU A 316 -24.63 6.14 -1.98
CA LEU A 316 -24.06 5.05 -2.77
C LEU A 316 -23.52 5.46 -4.15
N SER A 317 -23.33 6.76 -4.40
CA SER A 317 -22.56 7.20 -5.57
C SER A 317 -21.08 6.87 -5.36
N GLY A 318 -20.41 6.33 -6.38
CA GLY A 318 -18.98 5.99 -6.28
C GLY A 318 -18.07 7.23 -6.18
N VAL A 319 -17.00 7.09 -5.42
CA VAL A 319 -15.93 8.09 -5.24
C VAL A 319 -14.76 7.75 -6.17
N SER A 320 -14.44 8.64 -7.10
CA SER A 320 -13.28 8.48 -8.00
C SER A 320 -12.01 9.06 -7.39
N ILE A 321 -10.84 8.58 -7.81
CA ILE A 321 -9.52 9.13 -7.46
C ILE A 321 -9.47 10.62 -7.78
N THR A 322 -10.05 11.03 -8.91
CA THR A 322 -10.14 12.45 -9.28
C THR A 322 -10.85 13.28 -8.21
N TYR A 323 -11.96 12.79 -7.66
CA TYR A 323 -12.68 13.50 -6.59
C TYR A 323 -11.83 13.56 -5.32
N ARG A 324 -11.12 12.48 -4.96
CA ARG A 324 -10.20 12.45 -3.82
C ARG A 324 -9.14 13.53 -3.91
N ARG A 325 -8.56 13.74 -5.11
CA ARG A 325 -7.54 14.77 -5.35
C ARG A 325 -8.12 16.20 -5.40
N LEU A 326 -9.28 16.41 -6.01
CA LEU A 326 -9.96 17.71 -5.93
C LEU A 326 -10.29 18.08 -4.47
N TYR A 327 -10.73 17.10 -3.68
CA TYR A 327 -10.97 17.29 -2.25
C TYR A 327 -9.68 17.63 -1.49
N ARG A 328 -8.58 16.90 -1.73
CA ARG A 328 -7.26 17.21 -1.16
C ARG A 328 -6.90 18.68 -1.35
N ARG A 329 -7.11 19.24 -2.54
CA ARG A 329 -6.84 20.65 -2.81
C ARG A 329 -7.66 21.59 -1.94
N LEU A 330 -8.97 21.37 -1.87
CA LEU A 330 -9.86 22.20 -1.05
C LEU A 330 -9.53 22.09 0.45
N LEU A 331 -9.11 20.91 0.90
CA LEU A 331 -8.69 20.67 2.28
C LEU A 331 -7.40 21.43 2.62
N GLU A 332 -6.38 21.34 1.76
CA GLU A 332 -5.10 22.08 1.91
C GLU A 332 -5.30 23.60 1.96
N ASP A 333 -6.27 24.13 1.20
CA ASP A 333 -6.60 25.55 1.18
C ASP A 333 -7.61 25.96 2.28
N GLY A 334 -8.02 25.03 3.16
CA GLY A 334 -8.93 25.28 4.28
C GLY A 334 -10.37 25.62 3.88
N LYS A 335 -10.77 25.30 2.64
CA LYS A 335 -12.10 25.58 2.09
C LYS A 335 -13.17 24.56 2.46
N ILE A 336 -12.77 23.42 3.02
CA ILE A 336 -13.70 22.38 3.47
C ILE A 336 -13.27 21.82 4.83
N LYS A 337 -14.25 21.61 5.72
CA LYS A 337 -14.07 21.05 7.07
C LYS A 337 -15.19 20.08 7.46
N THR A 338 -16.10 19.78 6.54
CA THR A 338 -17.24 18.88 6.76
C THR A 338 -16.91 17.48 6.30
N ASN A 339 -17.63 16.48 6.81
CA ASN A 339 -17.52 15.09 6.35
C ASN A 339 -17.70 15.02 4.81
N PRO A 340 -16.65 14.64 4.05
CA PRO A 340 -16.68 14.64 2.59
C PRO A 340 -17.55 13.54 1.98
N PHE A 341 -17.94 12.53 2.75
CA PHE A 341 -18.78 11.42 2.27
C PHE A 341 -20.27 11.76 2.24
N ASP A 342 -20.73 12.80 2.94
CA ASP A 342 -22.14 13.19 2.91
C ASP A 342 -22.54 13.79 1.55
N PHE A 343 -23.47 13.16 0.84
CA PHE A 343 -23.96 13.69 -0.45
C PHE A 343 -24.62 15.09 -0.32
N LYS A 344 -25.02 15.51 0.88
CA LYS A 344 -25.56 16.85 1.13
C LYS A 344 -24.49 17.92 1.30
N ASN A 345 -23.21 17.55 1.44
CA ASN A 345 -22.15 18.51 1.68
C ASN A 345 -21.88 19.40 0.45
N PRO A 346 -21.28 20.59 0.63
CA PRO A 346 -21.01 21.52 -0.47
C PRO A 346 -20.12 20.93 -1.57
N PHE A 347 -19.18 20.04 -1.22
CA PHE A 347 -18.25 19.43 -2.18
C PHE A 347 -18.95 18.50 -3.17
N TYR A 348 -19.81 17.60 -2.68
CA TYR A 348 -20.62 16.74 -3.53
C TYR A 348 -21.54 17.56 -4.43
N GLN A 349 -22.19 18.60 -3.89
CA GLN A 349 -23.06 19.46 -4.68
C GLN A 349 -22.29 20.20 -5.77
N ALA A 350 -21.06 20.64 -5.49
CA ALA A 350 -20.19 21.25 -6.49
C ALA A 350 -19.78 20.25 -7.59
N LEU A 351 -19.35 19.04 -7.24
CA LEU A 351 -19.07 17.97 -8.21
C LEU A 351 -20.29 17.67 -9.09
N LYS A 352 -21.48 17.61 -8.49
CA LYS A 352 -22.74 17.35 -9.20
C LYS A 352 -23.11 18.49 -10.15
N LYS A 353 -23.04 19.74 -9.69
CA LYS A 353 -23.32 20.94 -10.50
C LYS A 353 -22.40 21.01 -11.73
N SER A 354 -21.14 20.62 -11.57
CA SER A 354 -20.14 20.62 -12.64
C SER A 354 -20.18 19.38 -13.55
N GLY A 355 -21.17 18.48 -13.37
CA GLY A 355 -21.33 17.28 -14.20
C GLY A 355 -20.26 16.21 -14.00
N LEU A 356 -19.45 16.31 -12.94
CA LEU A 356 -18.37 15.36 -12.66
C LEU A 356 -18.91 14.05 -12.08
N ILE A 357 -19.98 14.08 -11.28
CA ILE A 357 -20.61 12.86 -10.74
C ILE A 357 -21.23 12.02 -11.86
N ASN A 358 -20.48 11.03 -12.34
CA ASN A 358 -20.98 10.04 -13.28
C ASN A 358 -20.29 8.67 -13.09
N LYS A 359 -20.95 7.59 -13.50
CA LYS A 359 -20.41 6.22 -13.39
C LYS A 359 -19.13 6.00 -14.20
N LYS A 360 -18.89 6.80 -15.25
CA LYS A 360 -17.72 6.66 -16.12
C LYS A 360 -16.43 7.10 -15.41
N MET A 361 -16.48 8.11 -14.53
CA MET A 361 -15.31 8.58 -13.80
C MET A 361 -14.66 7.49 -12.94
N VAL A 362 -15.46 6.67 -12.26
CA VAL A 362 -14.96 5.53 -11.46
C VAL A 362 -14.35 4.44 -12.35
N ILE A 363 -14.83 4.29 -13.59
CA ILE A 363 -14.26 3.36 -14.57
C ILE A 363 -12.93 3.90 -15.11
N VAL A 364 -12.82 5.22 -15.33
CA VAL A 364 -11.58 5.87 -15.79
C VAL A 364 -10.43 5.62 -14.84
N ASP A 365 -10.66 5.60 -13.52
CA ASP A 365 -9.62 5.29 -12.53
C ASP A 365 -9.01 3.89 -12.71
N LYS A 366 -9.75 2.95 -13.28
CA LYS A 366 -9.27 1.58 -13.59
C LYS A 366 -8.59 1.48 -14.95
N THR A 367 -8.51 2.57 -15.70
CA THR A 367 -7.99 2.60 -17.07
C THR A 367 -6.58 3.18 -17.07
N ASN A 368 -5.62 2.48 -17.69
CA ASN A 368 -4.25 2.96 -17.86
C ASN A 368 -3.93 3.12 -19.37
N VAL A 369 -2.80 3.74 -19.71
CA VAL A 369 -2.38 3.95 -21.11
C VAL A 369 -2.33 2.64 -21.90
N ALA A 370 -2.00 1.52 -21.25
CA ALA A 370 -1.96 0.20 -21.88
C ALA A 370 -3.36 -0.35 -22.23
N ASN A 371 -4.41 0.10 -21.52
CA ASN A 371 -5.79 -0.35 -21.68
C ASN A 371 -6.65 0.63 -22.50
N VAL A 372 -6.11 1.79 -22.89
CA VAL A 372 -6.81 2.75 -23.74
C VAL A 372 -6.59 2.40 -25.21
N SER A 373 -7.67 2.04 -25.91
CA SER A 373 -7.65 1.81 -27.36
C SER A 373 -7.27 3.08 -28.13
N ASP A 374 -6.63 2.88 -29.28
CA ASP A 374 -6.29 3.94 -30.25
C ASP A 374 -5.40 5.06 -29.66
N THR A 375 -4.53 4.70 -28.72
CA THR A 375 -3.60 5.61 -28.04
C THR A 375 -2.66 6.28 -29.03
N GLU A 376 -2.21 5.56 -30.06
CA GLU A 376 -1.34 6.08 -31.11
C GLU A 376 -2.04 7.18 -31.93
N ALA A 377 -3.22 6.92 -32.51
CA ALA A 377 -3.90 7.92 -33.32
C ALA A 377 -4.33 9.15 -32.51
N LYS A 378 -4.74 8.96 -31.25
CA LYS A 378 -4.99 10.06 -30.31
C LYS A 378 -3.74 10.90 -30.08
N THR A 379 -2.60 10.27 -29.88
CA THR A 379 -1.30 10.95 -29.70
C THR A 379 -0.91 11.73 -30.97
N ILE A 380 -1.12 11.16 -32.15
CA ILE A 380 -0.86 11.85 -33.42
C ILE A 380 -1.74 13.11 -33.57
N LYS A 381 -3.01 13.05 -33.18
CA LYS A 381 -3.91 14.23 -33.18
C LYS A 381 -3.41 15.32 -32.24
N ILE A 382 -2.97 14.95 -31.04
CA ILE A 382 -2.36 15.88 -30.07
C ILE A 382 -1.09 16.49 -30.68
N ASN A 383 -0.20 15.69 -31.28
CA ASN A 383 1.03 16.18 -31.90
C ASN A 383 0.76 17.19 -33.02
N LYS A 384 -0.28 16.97 -33.84
CA LYS A 384 -0.71 17.92 -34.88
C LYS A 384 -1.18 19.24 -34.27
N LEU A 385 -2.00 19.19 -33.22
CA LEU A 385 -2.44 20.37 -32.48
C LEU A 385 -1.24 21.14 -31.88
N PHE A 386 -0.35 20.44 -31.20
CA PHE A 386 0.82 21.06 -30.56
C PHE A 386 1.81 21.62 -31.57
N LYS A 387 1.91 21.03 -32.77
CA LYS A 387 2.67 21.62 -33.89
C LYS A 387 2.08 22.96 -34.34
N ILE A 388 0.76 23.11 -34.34
CA ILE A 388 0.09 24.38 -34.64
C ILE A 388 0.37 25.39 -33.53
N VAL A 389 0.19 24.99 -32.26
CA VAL A 389 0.48 25.86 -31.10
C VAL A 389 1.93 26.35 -31.14
N PHE A 390 2.90 25.45 -31.38
CA PHE A 390 4.32 25.79 -31.53
C PHE A 390 4.57 26.85 -32.60
N LYS A 391 3.93 26.73 -33.78
CA LYS A 391 4.06 27.72 -34.86
C LYS A 391 3.51 29.10 -34.47
N ILE A 392 2.48 29.16 -33.63
CA ILE A 392 1.82 30.40 -33.22
C ILE A 392 2.63 31.13 -32.15
N ILE A 393 3.09 30.40 -31.12
CA ILE A 393 3.70 31.03 -29.94
C ILE A 393 5.23 31.04 -29.96
N GLY A 394 5.84 30.33 -30.90
CA GLY A 394 7.29 30.18 -31.02
C GLY A 394 7.88 29.19 -30.00
N PRO A 395 9.17 28.83 -30.17
CA PRO A 395 9.81 27.76 -29.42
C PRO A 395 9.90 28.03 -27.92
N GLU A 396 10.33 29.23 -27.51
CA GLU A 396 10.53 29.58 -26.10
C GLU A 396 9.23 29.46 -25.29
N ARG A 397 8.15 30.10 -25.77
CA ARG A 397 6.84 30.06 -25.12
C ARG A 397 6.24 28.66 -25.14
N PHE A 398 6.48 27.89 -26.19
CA PHE A 398 6.01 26.51 -26.28
C PHE A 398 6.65 25.62 -25.21
N PHE A 399 7.97 25.67 -25.03
CA PHE A 399 8.63 24.87 -23.99
C PHE A 399 8.35 25.38 -22.57
N LEU A 400 7.97 26.66 -22.40
CA LEU A 400 7.38 27.12 -21.14
C LEU A 400 5.98 26.55 -20.90
N LEU A 401 5.14 26.48 -21.95
CA LEU A 401 3.83 25.85 -21.88
C LEU A 401 3.96 24.36 -21.52
N THR A 402 4.89 23.62 -22.09
CA THR A 402 5.08 22.19 -21.73
C THR A 402 5.50 22.00 -20.28
N ARG A 403 6.33 22.90 -19.73
CA ARG A 403 6.66 22.93 -18.29
C ARG A 403 5.43 23.23 -17.45
N LEU A 404 4.59 24.17 -17.84
CA LEU A 404 3.33 24.49 -17.17
C LEU A 404 2.36 23.30 -17.20
N MET A 405 2.24 22.61 -18.34
CA MET A 405 1.38 21.44 -18.50
C MET A 405 1.77 20.29 -17.57
N ARG A 406 3.06 20.14 -17.25
CA ARG A 406 3.52 19.16 -16.26
C ARG A 406 2.93 19.41 -14.86
N LEU A 407 2.71 20.68 -14.50
CA LEU A 407 2.04 21.03 -13.25
C LEU A 407 0.52 20.83 -13.39
N TYR A 408 -0.06 21.24 -14.53
CA TYR A 408 -1.49 21.08 -14.81
C TYR A 408 -1.92 19.62 -14.94
N SER A 409 -1.02 18.65 -15.17
CA SER A 409 -1.42 17.24 -15.19
C SER A 409 -1.89 16.71 -13.84
N LYS A 410 -1.69 17.46 -12.74
CA LYS A 410 -2.19 17.12 -11.40
C LYS A 410 -3.69 17.42 -11.30
N PRO A 411 -4.56 16.44 -10.97
CA PRO A 411 -6.00 16.68 -10.79
C PRO A 411 -6.31 17.82 -9.81
N GLU A 412 -5.50 18.01 -8.77
CA GLU A 412 -5.61 19.09 -7.80
C GLU A 412 -5.63 20.49 -8.46
N ASN A 413 -4.92 20.68 -9.57
CA ASN A 413 -4.84 21.96 -10.28
C ASN A 413 -6.10 22.25 -11.13
N HIS A 414 -7.06 21.32 -11.16
CA HIS A 414 -8.34 21.46 -11.84
C HIS A 414 -9.52 21.75 -10.89
N VAL A 415 -9.26 22.15 -9.64
CA VAL A 415 -10.29 22.52 -8.65
C VAL A 415 -11.20 23.65 -9.11
N TYR A 416 -10.76 24.48 -10.06
CA TYR A 416 -11.61 25.52 -10.69
C TYR A 416 -12.86 24.96 -11.38
N LEU A 417 -12.88 23.66 -11.71
CA LEU A 417 -14.05 23.00 -12.26
C LEU A 417 -15.20 22.91 -11.25
N ILE A 418 -14.93 23.00 -9.96
CA ILE A 418 -15.93 22.90 -8.89
C ILE A 418 -15.97 24.13 -7.97
N ASP A 419 -15.02 25.04 -8.09
CA ASP A 419 -14.97 26.28 -7.33
C ASP A 419 -14.40 27.42 -8.21
N GLU A 420 -15.29 28.29 -8.70
CA GLU A 420 -14.95 29.38 -9.63
C GLU A 420 -13.99 30.42 -9.03
N ASP A 421 -13.82 30.49 -7.70
CA ASP A 421 -12.85 31.41 -7.10
C ASP A 421 -11.43 31.15 -7.59
N TYR A 422 -11.12 29.90 -7.95
CA TYR A 422 -9.82 29.50 -8.47
C TYR A 422 -9.56 29.99 -9.91
N LEU A 423 -10.57 30.46 -10.64
CA LEU A 423 -10.37 31.19 -11.89
C LEU A 423 -9.82 32.60 -11.65
N LYS A 424 -10.16 33.21 -10.51
CA LYS A 424 -9.76 34.58 -10.14
C LYS A 424 -8.48 34.61 -9.31
N LYS A 425 -8.29 33.63 -8.42
CA LYS A 425 -7.15 33.50 -7.52
C LYS A 425 -6.39 32.21 -7.82
N PHE A 426 -5.85 32.12 -9.02
CA PHE A 426 -5.16 30.92 -9.47
C PHE A 426 -3.92 30.64 -8.62
N LYS A 427 -3.85 29.42 -8.06
CA LYS A 427 -2.73 28.93 -7.25
C LYS A 427 -2.36 27.56 -7.78
N ILE A 428 -1.18 27.45 -8.39
CA ILE A 428 -0.63 26.14 -8.81
C ILE A 428 -0.16 25.41 -7.57
N ARG A 429 -0.61 24.17 -7.44
CA ARG A 429 -0.02 23.20 -6.53
C ARG A 429 1.21 22.59 -7.20
N ASN A 430 2.39 22.92 -6.67
CA ASN A 430 3.68 22.47 -7.19
C ASN A 430 3.90 20.98 -7.02
#